data_AF-A0A9E1IPS5-F1
#
_entry.id   AF-A0A9E1IPS5-F1
#
_cell.length_a   1.000
_cell.length_b   1.000
_cell.length_c   1.000
_cell.angle_alpha   90.00
_cell.angle_beta   90.00
_cell.angle_gamma   90.00
#
_symmetry.space_group_name_H-M   'P 1'
#
loop_
_entity.id
_entity.type
_entity.pdbx_description
1 polymer ?
#
loop_
_entity_poly.entity_id
_entity_poly.type
_entity_poly.pdbx_seq_one_letter_code
_entity_poly.pdbx_strand_id
1 'polypeptide(L)'
;GAMGMPQFMPSNYRKLAVDYDQDGKKDIWHTPADAIGSIANYLRHHGWRPGKPIATPARYQPTTLSTEHQVASGDSLWTIAQQVQSQQGGSMGGIMTQLQQINPSAFINNNPNQIKLGATLKLPVAKEAGYKHLILKKLRPKFQLQQILDNGFQIEPNYPTDAKALLLELKGEKGIEHWVALHNFYVISRYNPRTLYTMAVFQLGEEINKAYHAEKTVETKPEITLNTNANPT
;
A
#
# COMPACT_ATOMS: atom_id res chain seq x y z
N GLY A 1 20.81 -25.72 8.64
CA GLY A 1 22.01 -24.98 9.05
C GLY A 1 21.75 -23.57 9.56
N ALA A 2 20.48 -23.11 9.60
CA ALA A 2 20.10 -21.95 10.40
C ALA A 2 20.11 -22.32 11.89
N MET A 3 20.39 -21.35 12.77
CA MET A 3 20.70 -21.59 14.17
C MET A 3 19.95 -20.63 15.11
N GLY A 4 19.60 -21.14 16.28
CA GLY A 4 18.99 -20.38 17.38
C GLY A 4 17.58 -19.87 17.09
N MET A 5 17.06 -19.07 18.03
CA MET A 5 15.79 -18.35 17.89
C MET A 5 15.72 -17.48 16.62
N PRO A 6 16.77 -16.73 16.22
CA PRO A 6 16.69 -15.90 15.02
C PRO A 6 16.81 -16.73 13.73
N GLN A 7 17.17 -18.02 13.78
CA GLN A 7 17.48 -18.80 12.57
C GLN A 7 18.62 -18.18 11.74
N PHE A 8 19.70 -17.73 12.41
CA PHE A 8 20.87 -17.18 11.74
C PHE A 8 21.68 -18.25 11.02
N MET A 9 22.16 -17.92 9.81
CA MET A 9 23.24 -18.69 9.19
C MET A 9 24.56 -18.48 9.97
N PRO A 10 25.50 -19.44 9.96
CA PRO A 10 26.78 -19.32 10.69
C PRO A 10 27.62 -18.10 10.28
N SER A 11 27.47 -17.62 9.04
CA SER A 11 28.07 -16.38 8.58
C SER A 11 27.46 -15.14 9.25
N ASN A 12 26.14 -15.12 9.46
CA ASN A 12 25.46 -14.03 10.15
C ASN A 12 25.74 -14.07 11.65
N TYR A 13 25.77 -15.26 12.28
CA TYR A 13 26.16 -15.40 13.68
C TYR A 13 27.51 -14.74 13.97
N ARG A 14 28.55 -15.12 13.23
CA ARG A 14 29.91 -14.58 13.42
C ARG A 14 29.99 -13.06 13.23
N LYS A 15 29.18 -12.50 12.32
CA LYS A 15 29.25 -11.08 11.96
C LYS A 15 28.33 -10.19 12.81
N LEU A 16 27.19 -10.72 13.23
CA LEU A 16 26.05 -9.91 13.67
C LEU A 16 25.48 -10.34 15.02
N ALA A 17 25.82 -11.53 15.54
CA ALA A 17 25.41 -11.89 16.88
C ALA A 17 26.08 -10.97 17.91
N VAL A 18 25.30 -10.54 18.89
CA VAL A 18 25.73 -9.68 20.00
C VAL A 18 25.36 -10.33 21.32
N ASP A 19 26.23 -10.09 22.30
CA ASP A 19 25.99 -10.33 23.71
C ASP A 19 25.25 -9.09 24.21
N TYR A 20 23.94 -9.22 24.39
CA TYR A 20 23.06 -8.08 24.64
C TYR A 20 22.81 -7.87 26.14
N ASP A 21 22.81 -8.95 26.94
CA ASP A 21 22.70 -8.88 28.39
C ASP A 21 24.05 -8.76 29.11
N GLN A 22 25.16 -8.80 28.37
CA GLN A 22 26.54 -8.57 28.83
C GLN A 22 27.05 -9.68 29.76
N ASP A 23 26.62 -10.92 29.55
CA ASP A 23 27.04 -12.08 30.33
C ASP A 23 28.37 -12.72 29.84
N GLY A 24 28.92 -12.21 28.74
CA GLY A 24 30.14 -12.68 28.07
C GLY A 24 29.90 -13.69 26.96
N LYS A 25 28.65 -14.05 26.64
CA LYS A 25 28.26 -15.03 25.61
C LYS A 25 27.29 -14.42 24.61
N LYS A 26 27.22 -15.04 23.43
CA LYS A 26 26.29 -14.67 22.35
C LYS A 26 25.30 -15.80 22.13
N ASP A 27 24.57 -16.17 23.17
CA ASP A 27 23.68 -17.32 23.17
C ASP A 27 22.34 -17.01 22.49
N ILE A 28 22.35 -17.06 21.16
CA ILE A 28 21.14 -16.89 20.34
C ILE A 28 20.18 -18.10 20.39
N TRP A 29 20.50 -19.15 21.15
CA TRP A 29 19.65 -20.35 21.29
C TRP A 29 18.78 -20.30 22.52
N HIS A 30 19.34 -19.88 23.65
CA HIS A 30 18.69 -19.97 24.96
C HIS A 30 18.46 -18.62 25.63
N THR A 31 19.11 -17.54 25.15
CA THR A 31 18.98 -16.20 25.72
C THR A 31 18.16 -15.31 24.78
N PRO A 32 16.89 -14.98 25.12
CA PRO A 32 16.06 -14.09 24.30
C PRO A 32 16.68 -12.71 24.11
N ALA A 33 17.40 -12.18 25.11
CA ALA A 33 18.08 -10.89 25.03
C ALA A 33 19.08 -10.85 23.87
N ASP A 34 19.94 -11.86 23.77
CA ASP A 34 20.92 -12.01 22.68
C ASP A 34 20.25 -12.21 21.33
N ALA A 35 19.19 -13.01 21.27
CA ALA A 35 18.43 -13.20 20.04
C ALA A 35 17.84 -11.87 19.53
N ILE A 36 17.20 -11.11 20.42
CA ILE A 36 16.60 -9.80 20.10
C ILE A 36 17.68 -8.80 19.70
N GLY A 37 18.74 -8.67 20.51
CA GLY A 37 19.87 -7.78 20.22
C GLY A 37 20.55 -8.11 18.89
N SER A 38 20.67 -9.40 18.57
CA SER A 38 21.26 -9.87 17.31
C SER A 38 20.39 -9.55 16.10
N ILE A 39 19.06 -9.70 16.20
CA ILE A 39 18.12 -9.28 15.14
C ILE A 39 18.18 -7.76 14.96
N ALA A 40 18.20 -6.99 16.04
CA ALA A 40 18.31 -5.53 15.98
C ALA A 40 19.62 -5.09 15.30
N ASN A 41 20.75 -5.72 15.67
CA ASN A 41 22.04 -5.47 15.03
C ASN A 41 22.03 -5.88 13.55
N TYR A 42 21.39 -6.99 13.20
CA TYR A 42 21.21 -7.41 11.82
C TYR A 42 20.46 -6.36 11.00
N LEU A 43 19.32 -5.85 11.49
CA LEU A 43 18.53 -4.84 10.79
C LEU A 43 19.33 -3.53 10.63
N ARG A 44 19.99 -3.07 11.70
CA ARG A 44 20.88 -1.89 11.67
C ARG A 44 22.00 -2.06 10.64
N HIS A 45 22.69 -3.20 10.63
CA HIS A 45 23.75 -3.51 9.67
C HIS A 45 23.26 -3.46 8.22
N HIS A 46 22.02 -3.89 7.97
CA HIS A 46 21.41 -3.86 6.64
C HIS A 46 20.75 -2.52 6.28
N GLY A 47 20.93 -1.49 7.11
CA GLY A 47 20.55 -0.13 6.81
C GLY A 47 19.17 0.27 7.32
N TRP A 48 18.65 -0.38 8.36
CA TRP A 48 17.43 0.07 9.04
C TRP A 48 17.50 1.56 9.40
N ARG A 49 16.42 2.31 9.13
CA ARG A 49 16.30 3.73 9.44
C ARG A 49 15.26 3.91 10.55
N PRO A 50 15.67 4.16 11.81
CA PRO A 50 14.73 4.34 12.92
C PRO A 50 13.68 5.42 12.63
N GLY A 51 12.44 5.17 13.03
CA GLY A 51 11.32 6.10 12.85
C GLY A 51 10.87 6.33 11.41
N LYS A 52 11.47 5.66 10.41
CA LYS A 52 11.02 5.74 9.03
C LYS A 52 9.95 4.69 8.72
N PRO A 53 8.95 5.05 7.90
CA PRO A 53 7.87 4.14 7.53
C PRO A 53 8.37 2.90 6.80
N ILE A 54 7.65 1.80 6.97
CA ILE A 54 7.97 0.48 6.43
C ILE A 54 7.17 0.24 5.15
N ALA A 55 5.85 0.13 5.29
CA ALA A 55 4.90 0.00 4.19
C ALA A 55 3.55 0.61 4.59
N THR A 56 2.72 0.95 3.61
CA THR A 56 1.34 1.40 3.82
C THR A 56 0.41 0.79 2.78
N PRO A 57 -0.87 0.52 3.10
CA PRO A 57 -1.86 0.14 2.11
C PRO A 57 -1.96 1.22 1.02
N ALA A 58 -2.15 0.77 -0.22
CA ALA A 58 -2.37 1.64 -1.36
C ALA A 58 -3.73 1.30 -1.98
N ARG A 59 -4.56 2.32 -2.17
CA ARG A 59 -5.84 2.16 -2.85
C ARG A 59 -5.65 2.50 -4.31
N TYR A 60 -5.95 1.54 -5.18
CA TYR A 60 -5.99 1.80 -6.62
C TYR A 60 -7.30 2.52 -6.98
N GLN A 61 -7.17 3.78 -7.36
CA GLN A 61 -8.22 4.59 -7.96
C GLN A 61 -7.67 5.10 -9.30
N PRO A 62 -7.82 4.33 -10.38
CA PRO A 62 -7.30 4.73 -11.66
C PRO A 62 -7.86 6.10 -12.02
N THR A 63 -6.96 7.04 -12.30
CA THR A 63 -7.38 8.32 -12.85
C THR A 63 -7.87 8.03 -14.26
N THR A 64 -9.20 8.04 -14.44
CA THR A 64 -9.78 8.10 -15.78
C THR A 64 -9.33 9.42 -16.38
N LEU A 65 -8.24 9.39 -17.15
CA LEU A 65 -7.93 10.48 -18.05
C LEU A 65 -9.17 10.65 -18.92
N SER A 66 -9.80 11.81 -18.81
CA SER A 66 -10.90 12.18 -19.67
C SER A 66 -10.51 13.39 -20.46
N THR A 67 -10.61 13.28 -21.79
CA THR A 67 -10.57 14.46 -22.66
C THR A 67 -11.98 14.97 -22.80
N GLU A 68 -12.14 16.28 -22.76
CA GLU A 68 -13.41 16.89 -23.11
C GLU A 68 -13.59 16.90 -24.62
N HIS A 69 -14.78 16.54 -25.08
CA HIS A 69 -15.21 16.64 -26.46
C HIS A 69 -16.48 17.47 -26.52
N GLN A 70 -16.46 18.52 -27.32
CA GLN A 70 -17.65 19.32 -27.60
C GLN A 70 -18.46 18.65 -28.70
N VAL A 71 -19.71 18.28 -28.39
CA VAL A 71 -20.61 17.65 -29.37
C VAL A 71 -20.93 18.63 -30.49
N ALA A 72 -20.47 18.33 -31.71
CA ALA A 72 -20.70 19.12 -32.90
C ALA A 72 -21.94 18.66 -33.68
N SER A 73 -22.36 19.44 -34.69
CA SER A 73 -23.43 19.03 -35.58
C SER A 73 -23.00 17.83 -36.41
N GLY A 74 -23.78 16.73 -36.36
CA GLY A 74 -23.45 15.46 -37.00
C GLY A 74 -22.79 14.42 -36.09
N ASP A 75 -22.41 14.81 -34.86
CA ASP A 75 -21.94 13.84 -33.87
C ASP A 75 -23.08 12.94 -33.37
N SER A 76 -22.75 11.67 -33.16
CA SER A 76 -23.60 10.69 -32.49
C SER A 76 -22.77 9.98 -31.42
N LEU A 77 -23.44 9.32 -30.47
CA LEU A 77 -22.74 8.48 -29.51
C LEU A 77 -21.87 7.43 -30.20
N TRP A 78 -22.32 6.92 -31.35
CA TRP A 78 -21.57 5.93 -32.13
C TRP A 78 -20.31 6.51 -32.76
N THR A 79 -20.36 7.69 -33.40
CA THR A 79 -19.18 8.31 -34.03
C THR A 79 -18.13 8.67 -32.98
N ILE A 80 -18.58 9.19 -31.83
CA ILE A 80 -17.71 9.52 -30.70
C ILE A 80 -17.14 8.24 -30.06
N ALA A 81 -17.96 7.19 -29.87
CA ALA A 81 -17.49 5.90 -29.37
C ALA A 81 -16.48 5.25 -30.31
N GLN A 82 -16.64 5.40 -31.63
CA GLN A 82 -15.68 4.91 -32.63
C GLN A 82 -14.34 5.63 -32.53
N GLN A 83 -14.35 6.96 -32.37
CA GLN A 83 -13.13 7.74 -32.14
C GLN A 83 -12.40 7.25 -30.89
N VAL A 84 -13.14 7.08 -29.79
CA VAL A 84 -12.62 6.57 -28.52
C VAL A 84 -12.07 5.14 -28.69
N GLN A 85 -12.80 4.25 -29.36
CA GLN A 85 -12.38 2.88 -29.63
C GLN A 85 -11.10 2.82 -30.46
N SER A 86 -10.95 3.69 -31.46
CA SER A 86 -9.73 3.74 -32.29
C SER A 86 -8.49 4.12 -31.49
N GLN A 87 -8.66 4.89 -30.42
CA GLN A 87 -7.58 5.33 -29.55
C GLN A 87 -7.24 4.25 -28.49
N GLN A 88 -8.23 3.52 -27.97
CA GLN A 88 -8.05 2.65 -26.79
C GLN A 88 -8.35 1.17 -26.94
N GLY A 89 -8.92 0.75 -28.07
CA GLY A 89 -9.51 -0.57 -28.22
C GLY A 89 -10.77 -0.75 -27.36
N GLY A 90 -11.21 -1.99 -27.16
CA GLY A 90 -12.41 -2.34 -26.40
C GLY A 90 -13.62 -2.65 -27.29
N SER A 91 -14.71 -3.14 -26.69
CA SER A 91 -15.94 -3.43 -27.42
C SER A 91 -16.78 -2.15 -27.60
N MET A 92 -17.39 -1.98 -28.77
CA MET A 92 -18.21 -0.81 -29.08
C MET A 92 -19.32 -0.61 -28.04
N GLY A 93 -20.03 -1.69 -27.69
CA GLY A 93 -21.09 -1.66 -26.68
C GLY A 93 -20.60 -1.19 -25.30
N GLY A 94 -19.43 -1.67 -24.85
CA GLY A 94 -18.85 -1.25 -23.57
C GLY A 94 -18.49 0.23 -23.53
N ILE A 95 -17.92 0.75 -24.62
CA ILE A 95 -17.54 2.18 -24.73
C ILE A 95 -18.79 3.06 -24.74
N MET A 96 -19.83 2.68 -25.49
CA MET A 96 -21.09 3.43 -25.52
C MET A 96 -21.76 3.49 -24.13
N THR A 97 -21.80 2.36 -23.41
CA THR A 97 -22.31 2.32 -22.03
C THR A 97 -21.50 3.21 -21.11
N GLN A 98 -20.17 3.17 -21.20
CA GLN A 98 -19.29 3.98 -20.38
C GLN A 98 -19.45 5.47 -20.65
N LEU A 99 -19.54 5.88 -21.92
CA LEU A 99 -19.79 7.27 -22.31
C LEU A 99 -21.12 7.79 -21.77
N GLN A 100 -22.16 6.95 -21.78
CA GLN A 100 -23.46 7.28 -21.20
C GLN A 100 -23.39 7.44 -19.67
N GLN A 101 -22.70 6.53 -18.99
CA GLN A 101 -22.55 6.56 -17.52
C GLN A 101 -21.75 7.77 -17.03
N ILE A 102 -20.69 8.14 -17.75
CA ILE A 102 -19.84 9.28 -17.39
C ILE A 102 -20.56 10.61 -17.66
N ASN A 103 -21.45 10.65 -18.67
CA ASN A 103 -22.07 11.88 -19.15
C ASN A 103 -23.61 11.81 -19.17
N PRO A 104 -24.28 11.48 -18.05
CA PRO A 104 -25.73 11.25 -18.05
C PRO A 104 -26.53 12.50 -18.48
N SER A 105 -26.01 13.70 -18.20
CA SER A 105 -26.65 14.97 -18.55
C SER A 105 -26.57 15.32 -20.04
N ALA A 106 -25.71 14.66 -20.81
CA ALA A 106 -25.50 14.90 -22.24
C ALA A 106 -26.59 14.25 -23.12
N PHE A 107 -27.40 13.35 -22.57
CA PHE A 107 -28.43 12.61 -23.31
C PHE A 107 -29.84 13.11 -22.98
N ILE A 108 -30.68 13.23 -24.00
CA ILE A 108 -32.09 13.61 -23.85
C ILE A 108 -32.87 12.37 -23.43
N ASN A 109 -33.64 12.46 -22.33
CA ASN A 109 -34.42 11.34 -21.78
C ASN A 109 -33.61 10.05 -21.57
N ASN A 110 -32.30 10.18 -21.30
CA ASN A 110 -31.36 9.07 -21.19
C ASN A 110 -31.31 8.17 -22.45
N ASN A 111 -31.68 8.70 -23.62
CA ASN A 111 -31.64 7.99 -24.89
C ASN A 111 -30.24 8.12 -25.52
N PRO A 112 -29.49 7.01 -25.70
CA PRO A 112 -28.14 7.02 -26.27
C PRO A 112 -28.06 7.60 -27.70
N ASN A 113 -29.17 7.56 -28.44
CA ASN A 113 -29.26 8.09 -29.80
C ASN A 113 -29.58 9.59 -29.86
N GLN A 114 -29.84 10.24 -28.72
CA GLN A 114 -30.23 11.65 -28.64
C GLN A 114 -29.25 12.43 -27.76
N ILE A 115 -28.08 12.74 -28.34
CA ILE A 115 -27.05 13.52 -27.68
C ILE A 115 -27.29 15.03 -27.90
N LYS A 116 -27.10 15.84 -26.84
CA LYS A 116 -27.32 17.29 -26.91
C LYS A 116 -26.19 17.98 -27.66
N LEU A 117 -26.53 18.73 -28.71
CA LEU A 117 -25.58 19.58 -29.43
C LEU A 117 -24.95 20.61 -28.48
N GLY A 118 -23.62 20.78 -28.56
CA GLY A 118 -22.86 21.68 -27.69
C GLY A 118 -22.65 21.17 -26.26
N ALA A 119 -23.04 19.92 -25.95
CA ALA A 119 -22.70 19.31 -24.68
C ALA A 119 -21.20 19.00 -24.63
N THR A 120 -20.58 19.25 -23.47
CA THR A 120 -19.23 18.79 -23.16
C THR A 120 -19.29 17.35 -22.67
N LEU A 121 -18.71 16.42 -23.43
CA LEU A 121 -18.55 15.02 -23.02
C LEU A 121 -17.16 14.79 -22.44
N LYS A 122 -17.09 14.12 -21.30
CA LYS A 122 -15.86 13.50 -20.80
C LYS A 122 -15.68 12.17 -21.51
N LEU A 123 -14.73 12.10 -22.44
CA LEU A 123 -14.37 10.89 -23.16
C LEU A 123 -13.29 10.12 -22.39
N PRO A 124 -13.43 8.82 -22.15
CA PRO A 124 -12.35 8.02 -21.58
C PRO A 124 -11.20 7.92 -22.59
N VAL A 125 -10.00 8.40 -22.23
CA VAL A 125 -8.80 8.30 -23.08
C VAL A 125 -8.07 6.99 -22.81
N ALA A 126 -7.36 6.52 -23.83
CA ALA A 126 -6.82 5.19 -23.94
C ALA A 126 -5.85 4.70 -22.88
N LYS A 127 -6.22 3.53 -22.32
CA LYS A 127 -5.47 2.68 -21.39
C LYS A 127 -5.03 3.42 -20.13
N GLU A 128 -5.55 2.97 -18.97
CA GLU A 128 -4.73 3.02 -17.76
C GLU A 128 -3.32 2.57 -18.16
N ALA A 129 -2.31 3.41 -17.90
CA ALA A 129 -0.95 2.94 -17.85
C ALA A 129 -0.93 1.88 -16.74
N GLY A 130 -1.26 0.64 -17.09
CA GLY A 130 -1.54 -0.39 -16.10
C GLY A 130 -0.35 -0.48 -15.17
N TYR A 131 -0.58 -0.45 -13.87
CA TYR A 131 0.48 -0.36 -12.87
C TYR A 131 1.39 -1.59 -12.79
N LYS A 132 1.11 -2.64 -13.59
CA LYS A 132 1.90 -3.88 -13.64
C LYS A 132 3.39 -3.63 -13.93
N HIS A 133 3.72 -2.57 -14.67
CA HIS A 133 5.12 -2.18 -14.91
C HIS A 133 5.83 -1.66 -13.64
N LEU A 134 5.08 -1.24 -12.62
CA LEU A 134 5.59 -0.83 -11.30
C LEU A 134 5.82 -2.02 -10.35
N ILE A 135 5.37 -3.22 -10.71
CA ILE A 135 5.55 -4.43 -9.91
C ILE A 135 6.92 -5.04 -10.19
N LEU A 136 7.75 -5.15 -9.14
CA LEU A 136 9.10 -5.70 -9.25
C LEU A 136 9.19 -7.12 -8.70
N LYS A 137 9.96 -7.98 -9.36
CA LYS A 137 10.34 -9.31 -8.83
C LYS A 137 11.22 -9.23 -7.58
N LYS A 138 12.04 -8.17 -7.45
CA LYS A 138 12.97 -7.97 -6.34
C LYS A 138 12.43 -6.86 -5.44
N LEU A 139 12.51 -7.06 -4.12
CA LEU A 139 11.96 -6.16 -3.10
C LEU A 139 12.76 -4.86 -2.87
N ARG A 140 13.64 -4.47 -3.80
CA ARG A 140 14.40 -3.22 -3.69
C ARG A 140 13.58 -2.06 -4.29
N PRO A 141 13.25 -1.00 -3.53
CA PRO A 141 12.57 0.18 -4.03
C PRO A 141 13.34 0.83 -5.19
N LYS A 142 12.63 1.16 -6.28
CA LYS A 142 13.22 1.75 -7.49
C LYS A 142 12.46 2.98 -7.99
N PHE A 143 11.15 2.95 -7.91
CA PHE A 143 10.29 4.04 -8.34
C PHE A 143 10.30 5.15 -7.31
N GLN A 144 10.14 6.40 -7.75
CA GLN A 144 9.76 7.46 -6.82
C GLN A 144 8.30 7.23 -6.42
N LEU A 145 7.94 7.59 -5.20
CA LEU A 145 6.57 7.48 -4.73
C LEU A 145 5.62 8.26 -5.65
N GLN A 146 6.01 9.44 -6.13
CA GLN A 146 5.25 10.23 -7.10
C GLN A 146 4.84 9.40 -8.32
N GLN A 147 5.74 8.59 -8.87
CA GLN A 147 5.43 7.76 -10.04
C GLN A 147 4.34 6.73 -9.74
N ILE A 148 4.28 6.21 -8.52
CA ILE A 148 3.22 5.28 -8.10
C ILE A 148 1.91 6.04 -7.97
N LEU A 149 1.93 7.23 -7.36
CA LEU A 149 0.73 8.07 -7.19
C LEU A 149 0.16 8.53 -8.55
N ASP A 150 1.03 8.92 -9.49
CA ASP A 150 0.67 9.31 -10.86
C ASP A 150 -0.02 8.18 -11.65
N ASN A 151 0.15 6.93 -11.21
CA ASN A 151 -0.53 5.75 -11.77
C ASN A 151 -1.83 5.41 -11.03
N GLY A 152 -2.47 6.38 -10.37
CA GLY A 152 -3.79 6.22 -9.76
C GLY A 152 -3.76 5.51 -8.41
N PHE A 153 -2.65 5.55 -7.67
CA PHE A 153 -2.62 5.07 -6.29
C PHE A 153 -2.79 6.21 -5.29
N GLN A 154 -3.60 5.96 -4.28
CA GLN A 154 -3.73 6.81 -3.10
C GLN A 154 -3.20 6.06 -1.88
N ILE A 155 -2.53 6.76 -0.97
CA ILE A 155 -2.00 6.20 0.27
C ILE A 155 -2.39 7.09 1.44
N GLU A 156 -2.47 6.50 2.63
CA GLU A 156 -2.60 7.24 3.89
C GLU A 156 -1.70 6.56 4.94
N PRO A 157 -0.90 7.31 5.73
CA PRO A 157 -0.64 8.75 5.62
C PRO A 157 0.21 9.10 4.39
N ASN A 158 0.26 10.39 4.04
CA ASN A 158 1.13 10.89 2.97
C ASN A 158 2.61 10.85 3.36
N TYR A 159 3.45 10.37 2.44
CA TYR A 159 4.91 10.33 2.59
C TYR A 159 5.58 11.25 1.55
N PRO A 160 6.86 11.63 1.75
CA PRO A 160 7.61 12.41 0.75
C PRO A 160 7.57 11.75 -0.63
N THR A 161 7.12 12.49 -1.64
CA THR A 161 6.82 11.93 -2.97
C THR A 161 8.08 11.60 -3.79
N ASP A 162 9.22 12.18 -3.43
CA ASP A 162 10.54 11.86 -3.99
C ASP A 162 11.14 10.57 -3.41
N ALA A 163 10.57 10.03 -2.32
CA ALA A 163 11.07 8.83 -1.68
C ALA A 163 11.04 7.62 -2.62
N LYS A 164 12.08 6.78 -2.54
CA LYS A 164 12.10 5.50 -3.25
C LYS A 164 11.09 4.53 -2.65
N ALA A 165 10.22 4.01 -3.51
CA ALA A 165 9.14 3.12 -3.18
C ALA A 165 9.09 1.89 -4.11
N LEU A 166 8.32 0.91 -3.68
CA LEU A 166 7.97 -0.31 -4.39
C LEU A 166 6.45 -0.50 -4.30
N LEU A 167 5.80 -0.75 -5.43
CA LEU A 167 4.42 -1.22 -5.44
C LEU A 167 4.40 -2.73 -5.27
N LEU A 168 3.63 -3.20 -4.29
CA LEU A 168 3.35 -4.61 -4.07
C LEU A 168 1.93 -4.92 -4.50
N GLU A 169 1.75 -6.12 -5.05
CA GLU A 169 0.45 -6.72 -5.33
C GLU A 169 0.38 -8.05 -4.58
N LEU A 170 -0.62 -8.18 -3.71
CA LEU A 170 -0.85 -9.37 -2.91
C LEU A 170 -2.26 -9.90 -3.18
N LYS A 171 -2.43 -11.21 -3.08
CA LYS A 171 -3.74 -11.85 -3.13
C LYS A 171 -4.24 -12.03 -1.70
N GLY A 172 -5.15 -11.17 -1.28
CA GLY A 172 -5.87 -11.29 -0.01
C GLY A 172 -7.17 -12.08 -0.18
N GLU A 173 -7.90 -12.24 0.93
CA GLU A 173 -9.18 -12.95 0.96
C GLU A 173 -10.26 -12.25 0.12
N LYS A 174 -10.26 -10.91 0.12
CA LYS A 174 -11.23 -10.07 -0.58
C LYS A 174 -10.81 -9.71 -2.01
N GLY A 175 -9.72 -10.30 -2.51
CA GLY A 175 -9.18 -10.04 -3.83
C GLY A 175 -7.77 -9.47 -3.79
N ILE A 176 -7.42 -8.67 -4.78
CA ILE A 176 -6.09 -8.08 -4.91
C ILE A 176 -5.95 -6.90 -3.94
N GLU A 177 -4.85 -6.87 -3.21
CA GLU A 177 -4.44 -5.80 -2.32
C GLU A 177 -3.16 -5.17 -2.83
N HIS A 178 -3.07 -3.84 -2.74
CA HIS A 178 -1.87 -3.09 -3.10
C HIS A 178 -1.26 -2.44 -1.88
N TRP A 179 0.07 -2.42 -1.86
CA TRP A 179 0.84 -1.79 -0.79
C TRP A 179 1.99 -0.99 -1.39
N VAL A 180 2.27 0.16 -0.79
CA VAL A 180 3.50 0.90 -1.04
C VAL A 180 4.51 0.50 0.03
N ALA A 181 5.59 -0.14 -0.38
CA ALA A 181 6.70 -0.52 0.47
C ALA A 181 7.90 0.42 0.29
N LEU A 182 8.54 0.78 1.41
CA LEU A 182 9.64 1.75 1.46
C LEU A 182 10.95 1.07 1.87
N HIS A 183 11.97 1.88 2.14
CA HIS A 183 13.31 1.41 2.47
C HIS A 183 13.34 0.39 3.62
N ASN A 184 12.60 0.60 4.71
CA ASN A 184 12.64 -0.33 5.84
C ASN A 184 11.97 -1.68 5.53
N PHE A 185 10.96 -1.72 4.67
CA PHE A 185 10.40 -3.00 4.18
C PHE A 185 11.46 -3.80 3.42
N TYR A 186 12.27 -3.12 2.60
CA TYR A 186 13.41 -3.74 1.94
C TYR A 186 14.45 -4.27 2.92
N VAL A 187 14.72 -3.55 4.02
CA VAL A 187 15.65 -4.00 5.06
C VAL A 187 15.15 -5.31 5.70
N ILE A 188 13.86 -5.43 6.02
CA ILE A 188 13.25 -6.67 6.53
C ILE A 188 13.44 -7.81 5.51
N SER A 189 13.22 -7.52 4.22
CA SER A 189 13.39 -8.51 3.15
C SER A 189 14.83 -9.03 2.97
N ARG A 190 15.84 -8.35 3.55
CA ARG A 190 17.22 -8.87 3.55
C ARG A 190 17.34 -10.16 4.33
N TYR A 191 16.47 -10.36 5.33
CA TYR A 191 16.39 -11.58 6.12
C TYR A 191 15.92 -12.76 5.30
N ASN A 192 14.83 -12.56 4.55
CA ASN A 192 14.28 -13.50 3.61
C ASN A 192 13.60 -12.73 2.46
N PRO A 193 14.06 -12.89 1.19
CA PRO A 193 13.66 -12.03 0.08
C PRO A 193 12.26 -12.32 -0.47
N ARG A 194 11.42 -13.07 0.25
CA ARG A 194 10.05 -13.39 -0.15
C ARG A 194 9.08 -12.31 0.33
N THR A 195 8.24 -11.81 -0.58
CA THR A 195 7.26 -10.76 -0.30
C THR A 195 6.29 -11.16 0.81
N LEU A 196 5.71 -12.36 0.75
CA LEU A 196 4.75 -12.84 1.75
C LEU A 196 5.38 -12.97 3.13
N TYR A 197 6.61 -13.48 3.22
CA TYR A 197 7.35 -13.52 4.49
C TYR A 197 7.55 -12.12 5.06
N THR A 198 8.02 -11.18 4.23
CA THR A 198 8.31 -9.81 4.66
C THR A 198 7.03 -9.10 5.12
N MET A 199 5.93 -9.29 4.40
CA MET A 199 4.62 -8.73 4.76
C MET A 199 4.08 -9.35 6.05
N ALA A 200 4.20 -10.67 6.23
CA ALA A 200 3.78 -11.35 7.46
C ALA A 200 4.56 -10.85 8.67
N VAL A 201 5.89 -10.71 8.57
CA VAL A 201 6.72 -10.15 9.64
C VAL A 201 6.30 -8.72 9.98
N PHE A 202 6.07 -7.89 8.96
CA PHE A 202 5.64 -6.51 9.15
C PHE A 202 4.26 -6.44 9.83
N GLN A 203 3.25 -7.11 9.29
CA GLN A 203 1.89 -7.08 9.83
C GLN A 203 1.82 -7.67 11.24
N LEU A 204 2.48 -8.80 11.49
CA LEU A 204 2.54 -9.39 12.83
C LEU A 204 3.19 -8.42 13.84
N GLY A 205 4.27 -7.75 13.46
CA GLY A 205 4.92 -6.73 14.29
C GLY A 205 3.99 -5.56 14.61
N GLU A 206 3.25 -5.06 13.62
CA GLU A 206 2.26 -3.99 13.82
C GLU A 206 1.14 -4.44 14.77
N GLU A 207 0.60 -5.64 14.62
CA GLU A 207 -0.47 -6.15 15.48
C GLU A 207 -0.01 -6.38 16.93
N ILE A 208 1.21 -6.93 17.14
CA ILE A 208 1.81 -7.06 18.48
C ILE A 208 1.98 -5.67 19.11
N ASN A 209 2.49 -4.70 18.36
CA ASN A 209 2.70 -3.34 18.86
C ASN A 209 1.36 -2.67 19.23
N LYS A 210 0.33 -2.82 18.40
CA LYS A 210 -1.02 -2.32 18.70
C LYS A 210 -1.59 -2.96 19.97
N ALA A 211 -1.49 -4.28 20.12
CA ALA A 211 -1.98 -5.00 21.29
C ALA A 211 -1.26 -4.54 22.57
N TYR A 212 0.07 -4.43 22.53
CA TYR A 212 0.88 -3.95 23.66
C TYR A 212 0.48 -2.54 24.13
N HIS A 213 0.22 -1.63 23.20
CA HIS A 213 -0.20 -0.27 23.53
C HIS A 213 -1.67 -0.17 23.99
N ALA A 214 -2.54 -1.05 23.48
CA ALA A 214 -3.93 -1.12 23.95
C ALA A 214 -4.00 -1.54 25.42
N GLU A 215 -3.25 -2.57 25.83
CA GLU A 215 -3.18 -3.05 27.22
C GLU A 215 -2.68 -1.95 28.17
N LYS A 216 -1.57 -1.28 27.82
CA LYS A 216 -1.03 -0.17 28.64
C LYS A 216 -1.99 1.00 28.80
N THR A 217 -2.83 1.28 27.80
CA THR A 217 -3.79 2.38 27.90
C THR A 217 -4.90 2.06 28.90
N VAL A 218 -5.30 0.78 29.02
CA VAL A 218 -6.32 0.33 29.98
C VAL A 218 -5.82 0.40 31.42
N GLU A 219 -4.57 0.06 31.70
CA GLU A 219 -3.98 0.11 33.05
C GLU A 219 -3.81 1.54 33.62
N THR A 220 -3.83 2.58 32.77
CA THR A 220 -3.58 3.98 33.20
C THR A 220 -4.83 4.80 33.50
N LYS A 221 -6.04 4.23 33.42
CA LYS A 221 -7.29 4.97 33.69
C LYS A 221 -7.56 5.01 35.22
N PRO A 222 -7.62 6.18 35.88
CA PRO A 222 -7.92 6.25 37.30
C PRO A 222 -9.35 5.77 37.55
N GLU A 223 -9.50 4.86 38.51
CA GLU A 223 -10.78 4.40 39.04
C GLU A 223 -11.47 5.58 39.74
N ILE A 224 -12.50 6.14 39.12
CA ILE A 224 -13.34 7.15 39.76
C ILE A 224 -14.19 6.42 40.80
N THR A 225 -13.71 6.32 42.03
CA THR A 225 -14.53 5.91 43.16
C THR A 225 -15.50 7.05 43.50
N LEU A 226 -16.76 6.88 43.11
CA LEU A 226 -17.85 7.75 43.57
C LEU A 226 -18.03 7.52 45.09
N ASN A 227 -17.52 8.45 45.89
CA ASN A 227 -17.72 8.45 47.34
C ASN A 227 -19.16 8.90 47.65
N THR A 228 -20.08 7.95 47.80
CA THR A 228 -21.44 8.21 48.27
C THR A 228 -21.49 8.16 49.80
N ASN A 229 -21.07 9.25 50.44
CA ASN A 229 -21.36 9.49 51.86
C ASN A 229 -21.84 10.94 52.02
N ALA A 230 -23.11 11.17 51.72
CA ALA A 230 -23.85 12.34 52.17
C ALA A 230 -24.95 11.87 53.11
N ASN A 231 -24.69 11.99 54.41
CA ASN A 231 -25.67 11.83 55.47
C ASN A 231 -26.27 13.23 55.73
N PRO A 232 -27.57 13.47 55.61
CA PRO A 232 -28.18 14.63 56.21
C PRO A 232 -28.65 14.31 57.63
N THR A 233 -28.28 15.21 58.53
CA THR A 233 -28.73 15.41 59.93
C THR A 233 -30.23 15.45 60.10
#